data_AF-A0A1M6K9C6-F1
#
_entry.id   AF-A0A1M6K9C6-F1
#
_cell.length_a   1.000
_cell.length_b   1.000
_cell.length_c   1.000
_cell.angle_alpha   90.00
_cell.angle_beta   90.00
_cell.angle_gamma   90.00
#
_symmetry.space_group_name_H-M   'P 1'
#
loop_
_entity.id
_entity.type
_entity.pdbx_description
1 polymer ?
#
loop_
_entity_poly.entity_id
_entity_poly.type
_entity_poly.pdbx_seq_one_letter_code
_entity_poly.pdbx_strand_id
1 'polypeptide(L)'
;MVVANATGCSSIYGGNLPTTPWAKNKEGRGPAWANSLFEDNAEFGLGMRLAITKHAKQALSLLEAVNVPAELKEKLTTQEQNDEAGIKAQR
;
A
#
# COMPACT_ATOMS: atom_id res chain seq x y z
N MET A 1 -1.54 -3.26 -3.42
CA MET A 1 -2.85 -2.66 -3.13
C MET A 1 -3.09 -2.71 -1.63
N VAL A 2 -3.72 -1.69 -1.05
CA VAL A 2 -4.18 -1.64 0.35
C VAL A 2 -5.69 -1.43 0.33
N VAL A 3 -6.44 -2.23 1.10
CA VAL A 3 -7.90 -2.25 1.10
C VAL A 3 -8.41 -1.89 2.50
N ALA A 4 -9.07 -0.74 2.61
CA ALA A 4 -9.98 -0.43 3.70
C ALA A 4 -11.38 -0.91 3.28
N ASN A 5 -11.95 -1.86 4.04
CA ASN A 5 -13.23 -2.47 3.72
C ASN A 5 -14.26 -2.11 4.80
N ALA A 6 -15.41 -1.58 4.40
CA ALA A 6 -16.52 -1.32 5.32
C ALA A 6 -17.12 -2.63 5.83
N THR A 7 -17.73 -2.61 7.00
CA THR A 7 -18.47 -3.77 7.49
C THR A 7 -19.68 -4.06 6.61
N GLY A 8 -19.83 -5.30 6.13
CA GLY A 8 -20.92 -5.70 5.25
C GLY A 8 -20.60 -7.01 4.53
N CYS A 9 -21.37 -7.37 3.50
CA CYS A 9 -21.14 -8.63 2.78
C CYS A 9 -19.69 -8.76 2.28
N SER A 10 -19.09 -7.67 1.78
CA SER A 10 -17.69 -7.68 1.33
C SER A 10 -16.70 -8.00 2.44
N SER A 11 -16.91 -7.54 3.69
CA SER A 11 -16.03 -7.89 4.81
C SER A 11 -16.30 -9.29 5.35
N ILE A 12 -17.54 -9.77 5.30
CA ILE A 12 -17.87 -11.16 5.68
C ILE A 12 -17.22 -12.15 4.72
N TYR A 13 -17.34 -11.94 3.40
CA TYR A 13 -16.62 -12.78 2.44
C TYR A 13 -15.10 -12.55 2.49
N GLY A 14 -14.68 -11.32 2.82
CA GLY A 14 -13.28 -10.88 2.80
C GLY A 14 -12.45 -11.23 4.03
N GLY A 15 -13.06 -11.52 5.19
CA GLY A 15 -12.34 -11.61 6.46
C GLY A 15 -13.00 -12.45 7.55
N ASN A 16 -13.92 -13.37 7.22
CA ASN A 16 -14.52 -14.26 8.21
C ASN A 16 -13.58 -15.43 8.56
N LEU A 17 -12.88 -15.29 9.69
CA LEU A 17 -11.90 -16.25 10.16
C LEU A 17 -12.51 -17.66 10.37
N PRO A 18 -11.74 -18.73 10.09
CA PRO A 18 -10.31 -18.75 9.79
C PRO A 18 -9.96 -18.55 8.31
N THR A 19 -10.93 -18.35 7.41
CA THR A 19 -10.70 -18.33 5.96
C THR A 19 -10.64 -16.90 5.42
N THR A 20 -9.63 -16.60 4.60
CA THR A 20 -9.52 -15.32 3.88
C THR A 20 -9.35 -15.56 2.38
N PRO A 21 -10.09 -14.88 1.50
CA PRO A 21 -9.98 -15.05 0.05
C PRO A 21 -8.77 -14.32 -0.54
N TRP A 22 -8.10 -13.48 0.23
CA TRP A 22 -6.93 -12.73 -0.19
C TRP A 22 -5.72 -13.65 -0.33
N ALA A 23 -5.09 -13.63 -1.51
CA ALA A 23 -3.91 -14.42 -1.81
C ALA A 23 -2.72 -13.53 -2.14
N LYS A 24 -1.52 -14.10 -1.96
CA LYS A 24 -0.28 -13.53 -2.45
C LYS A 24 0.07 -14.11 -3.81
N ASN A 25 0.71 -13.31 -4.66
CA ASN A 25 1.32 -13.78 -5.89
C ASN A 25 2.60 -14.61 -5.60
N LYS A 26 3.28 -15.08 -6.65
CA LYS A 26 4.51 -15.88 -6.53
C LYS A 26 5.67 -15.14 -5.84
N GLU A 27 5.66 -13.81 -5.84
CA GLU A 27 6.65 -12.96 -5.15
C GLU A 27 6.29 -12.73 -3.67
N GLY A 28 5.23 -13.37 -3.18
CA GLY A 28 4.76 -13.21 -1.81
C GLY A 28 3.98 -11.91 -1.56
N ARG A 29 3.59 -11.18 -2.60
CA ARG A 29 2.90 -9.88 -2.51
C ARG A 29 1.41 -10.05 -2.78
N GLY A 30 0.56 -9.44 -1.96
CA GLY A 30 -0.89 -9.47 -2.11
C GLY A 30 -1.54 -8.22 -1.53
N PRO A 31 -2.88 -8.12 -1.57
CA PRO A 31 -3.60 -7.02 -0.94
C PRO A 31 -3.39 -7.04 0.58
N ALA A 32 -2.96 -5.92 1.15
CA ALA A 32 -3.07 -5.70 2.59
C ALA A 32 -4.52 -5.26 2.87
N TRP A 33 -5.26 -6.07 3.63
CA TRP A 33 -6.69 -5.85 3.86
C TRP A 33 -6.96 -5.60 5.34
N ALA A 34 -7.84 -4.63 5.62
CA ALA A 34 -8.38 -4.40 6.95
C ALA A 34 -9.83 -3.91 6.86
N ASN A 35 -10.60 -4.27 7.88
CA ASN A 35 -11.96 -3.78 8.11
C ASN A 35 -11.96 -3.06 9.46
N SER A 36 -12.39 -1.79 9.47
CA SER A 36 -12.60 -1.02 10.70
C SER A 36 -14.04 -1.20 11.16
N LEU A 37 -14.91 -0.21 10.93
CA LEU A 37 -16.33 -0.28 11.23
C LEU A 37 -17.15 -0.10 9.95
N PHE A 38 -18.47 -0.03 10.10
CA PHE A 38 -19.36 0.18 8.97
C PHE A 38 -19.29 1.63 8.48
N GLU A 39 -19.30 2.56 9.43
CA GLU A 39 -19.51 3.98 9.27
C GLU A 39 -18.24 4.79 8.98
N ASP A 40 -17.05 4.22 9.21
CA ASP A 40 -15.76 4.95 9.18
C ASP A 40 -14.85 4.54 8.02
N ASN A 41 -15.34 3.77 7.05
CA ASN A 41 -14.48 3.17 6.03
C ASN A 41 -13.71 4.19 5.19
N ALA A 42 -14.32 5.34 4.90
CA ALA A 42 -13.69 6.38 4.10
C ALA A 42 -12.55 7.06 4.87
N GLU A 43 -12.79 7.41 6.13
CA GLU A 43 -11.83 8.01 7.05
C GLU A 43 -10.69 7.04 7.38
N PHE A 44 -11.02 5.76 7.55
CA PHE A 44 -10.04 4.69 7.74
C PHE A 44 -9.12 4.56 6.53
N GLY A 45 -9.69 4.52 5.32
CA GLY A 45 -8.93 4.52 4.06
C GLY A 45 -8.11 5.79 3.87
N LEU A 46 -8.63 6.96 4.26
CA LEU A 46 -7.90 8.23 4.25
C LEU A 46 -6.70 8.18 5.20
N GLY A 47 -6.87 7.64 6.41
CA GLY A 47 -5.78 7.44 7.37
C GLY A 47 -4.65 6.58 6.79
N MET A 48 -5.00 5.47 6.14
CA MET A 48 -4.02 4.63 5.43
C MET A 48 -3.28 5.41 4.34
N ARG A 49 -4.00 6.20 3.52
CA ARG A 49 -3.38 7.02 2.47
C ARG A 49 -2.40 8.05 3.05
N LEU A 50 -2.80 8.76 4.10
CA LEU A 50 -1.94 9.75 4.76
C LEU A 50 -0.67 9.11 5.31
N ALA A 51 -0.79 7.93 5.94
CA ALA A 51 0.36 7.17 6.43
C ALA A 51 1.31 6.76 5.30
N ILE A 52 0.79 6.21 4.19
CA ILE A 52 1.60 5.83 3.02
C ILE A 52 2.32 7.04 2.44
N THR A 53 1.63 8.18 2.29
CA THR A 53 2.25 9.42 1.81
C THR A 53 3.33 9.92 2.77
N LYS A 54 3.12 9.82 4.09
CA LYS A 54 4.13 10.21 5.09
C LYS A 54 5.35 9.30 5.02
N HIS A 55 5.16 7.98 4.92
CA HIS A 55 6.24 7.02 4.77
C HIS A 55 7.05 7.26 3.49
N ALA A 56 6.39 7.56 2.37
CA ALA A 56 7.07 7.91 1.12
C ALA A 56 7.95 9.16 1.29
N LYS A 57 7.42 10.23 1.91
CA LYS A 57 8.20 11.44 2.22
C LYS A 57 9.41 11.13 3.12
N GLN A 58 9.22 10.31 4.15
CA GLN A 58 10.30 9.90 5.04
C GLN A 58 11.37 9.09 4.30
N ALA A 59 10.98 8.15 3.44
CA ALA A 59 11.91 7.38 2.62
C ALA A 59 12.75 8.27 1.70
N LEU A 60 12.13 9.27 1.07
CA LEU A 60 12.85 10.26 0.26
C LEU A 60 13.82 11.11 1.09
N SER A 61 13.40 11.58 2.27
CA SER A 61 14.31 12.31 3.17
C SER A 61 15.49 11.46 3.63
N LEU A 62 15.28 10.16 3.87
CA LEU A 62 16.36 9.23 4.20
C LEU A 62 17.28 8.99 3.01
N LEU A 63 16.73 8.88 1.79
CA LEU A 63 17.50 8.71 0.55
C LEU A 63 18.47 9.87 0.31
N GLU A 64 18.09 11.10 0.70
CA GLU A 64 18.99 12.26 0.67
C GLU A 64 20.18 12.13 1.64
N ALA A 65 20.01 11.40 2.73
CA ALA A 65 21.03 11.22 3.76
C ALA A 65 22.00 10.05 3.49
N VAL A 66 21.74 9.22 2.48
CA VAL A 66 22.61 8.09 2.09
C VAL A 66 23.28 8.33 0.74
N ASN A 67 24.53 7.90 0.63
CA ASN A 67 25.25 7.93 -0.63
C ASN A 67 24.85 6.73 -1.49
N VAL A 68 24.08 6.98 -2.55
CA VAL A 68 23.64 5.99 -3.54
C VAL A 68 24.03 6.46 -4.95
N PRO A 69 24.20 5.55 -5.93
CA PRO A 69 24.43 5.94 -7.32
C PRO A 69 23.36 6.92 -7.83
N ALA A 70 23.78 7.95 -8.57
CA ALA A 70 22.87 8.99 -9.07
C ALA A 70 21.71 8.43 -9.90
N GLU A 71 21.99 7.44 -10.75
CA GLU A 71 20.98 6.76 -11.57
C GLU A 71 19.92 6.04 -10.70
N LEU A 72 20.34 5.41 -9.60
CA LEU A 72 19.42 4.74 -8.68
C LEU A 72 18.55 5.77 -7.95
N LYS A 73 19.14 6.88 -7.52
CA LYS A 73 18.42 7.97 -6.86
C LYS A 73 17.34 8.55 -7.78
N GLU A 74 17.69 8.82 -9.03
CA GLU A 74 16.77 9.35 -10.04
C GLU A 74 15.58 8.40 -10.29
N LYS A 75 15.86 7.10 -10.48
CA LYS A 75 14.83 6.06 -10.66
C LYS A 75 13.86 6.01 -9.47
N LEU A 76 14.38 6.05 -8.24
CA LEU A 76 13.55 5.98 -7.03
C LEU A 76 12.67 7.22 -6.84
N THR A 77 13.10 8.40 -7.32
CA THR A 77 12.39 9.68 -7.12
C THR A 77 11.39 10.04 -8.22
N THR A 78 11.62 9.59 -9.45
CA THR A 78 10.88 10.07 -10.64
C THR A 78 9.75 9.14 -11.08
N GLN A 79 9.71 7.90 -10.56
CA GLN A 79 8.76 6.90 -11.00
C GLN A 79 7.34 7.19 -10.51
N GLU A 80 6.40 7.34 -11.43
CA GLU A 80 4.98 7.39 -11.09
C GLU A 80 4.48 6.03 -10.59
N GLN A 81 3.68 6.05 -9.52
CA GLN A 81 3.14 4.84 -8.87
C GLN A 81 1.62 4.79 -8.97
N ASN A 82 1.08 5.22 -10.11
CA ASN A 82 -0.36 5.32 -10.33
C ASN A 82 -1.00 3.94 -10.58
N ASP A 83 -0.22 2.97 -11.04
CA ASP A 83 -0.65 1.61 -11.31
C ASP A 83 0.39 0.57 -10.84
N GLU A 84 0.06 -0.72 -11.02
CA GLU A 84 0.96 -1.81 -10.62
C GLU A 84 2.25 -1.85 -11.45
N ALA A 85 2.20 -1.45 -12.73
CA ALA A 85 3.37 -1.39 -13.59
C ALA A 85 4.38 -0.34 -13.10
N GLY A 86 3.91 0.86 -12.75
CA GLY A 86 4.71 1.93 -12.18
C GLY A 86 5.32 1.56 -10.82
N ILE A 87 4.52 0.95 -9.93
CA ILE A 87 5.02 0.43 -8.64
C ILE A 87 6.10 -0.64 -8.85
N LYS A 88 5.93 -1.52 -9.84
CA LYS A 88 6.91 -2.56 -10.15
C LYS A 88 8.19 -1.98 -10.72
N ALA A 89 8.08 -0.96 -11.56
CA ALA A 89 9.24 -0.38 -12.23
C ALA A 89 10.14 0.45 -11.28
N GLN A 90 9.60 0.93 -10.15
CA GLN A 90 10.40 1.54 -9.07
C GLN A 90 11.26 0.53 -8.27
N ARG A 91 10.90 -0.76 -8.32
CA ARG A 91 11.51 -1.83 -7.49
C ARG A 91 12.58 -2.59 -8.24
#